data_AF-A0A3N9W5Q1-F1
#
_entry.id   AF-A0A3N9W5Q1-F1
#
_cell.length_a   1.000
_cell.length_b   1.000
_cell.length_c   1.000
_cell.angle_alpha   90.00
_cell.angle_beta   90.00
_cell.angle_gamma   90.00
#
_symmetry.space_group_name_H-M   'P 1'
#
loop_
_entity.id
_entity.type
_entity.pdbx_description
1 polymer ?
#
loop_
_entity_poly.entity_id
_entity_poly.type
_entity_poly.pdbx_seq_one_letter_code
_entity_poly.pdbx_strand_id
1 'polypeptide(L)'
;MLGFVQLRLATSASRELRIHHWPAGASFAEEPHTHLWDLTSYVLSGEIASTEYAVRQTSDESPHRLFVVKPAPAGTVREPTRQQVSVSIVKRESHGAGSSYFVKHGVYHTSEPSSTSALTLITTSAPMVDYPLVVATPQSSRLGHAPMAPPTSQEIDEFRRALWQAIE
;
A
#
# COMPACT_ATOMS: atom_id res chain seq x y z
N MET A 1 0.57 6.98 5.33
CA MET A 1 -0.70 6.84 4.59
C MET A 1 -0.34 6.28 3.22
N LEU A 2 -1.09 5.29 2.72
CA LEU A 2 -0.72 4.54 1.50
C LEU A 2 -1.08 5.26 0.19
N GLY A 3 -1.62 6.47 0.26
CA GLY A 3 -1.83 7.35 -0.89
C GLY A 3 -2.96 6.99 -1.85
N PHE A 4 -3.80 6.03 -1.50
CA PHE A 4 -5.01 5.66 -2.24
C PHE A 4 -6.25 5.66 -1.36
N VAL A 5 -7.41 5.80 -2.00
CA VAL A 5 -8.72 5.49 -1.42
C VAL A 5 -9.05 4.03 -1.76
N GLN A 6 -9.55 3.26 -0.80
CA GLN A 6 -9.99 1.89 -1.06
C GLN A 6 -11.50 1.71 -0.85
N LEU A 7 -12.11 0.90 -1.71
CA LEU A 7 -13.47 0.40 -1.58
C LEU A 7 -13.44 -1.12 -1.52
N ARG A 8 -13.98 -1.70 -0.43
CA ARG A 8 -14.18 -3.15 -0.34
C ARG A 8 -15.41 -3.54 -1.16
N LEU A 9 -15.24 -4.45 -2.11
CA LEU A 9 -16.31 -4.94 -2.96
C LEU A 9 -16.92 -6.24 -2.43
N ALA A 10 -16.07 -7.19 -2.02
CA ALA A 10 -16.50 -8.49 -1.55
C ALA A 10 -15.49 -9.09 -0.59
N THR A 11 -15.96 -9.97 0.29
CA THR A 11 -15.14 -10.75 1.21
C THR A 11 -15.67 -12.17 1.31
N SER A 12 -14.76 -13.13 1.44
CA SER A 12 -15.05 -14.54 1.73
C SER A 12 -14.08 -15.04 2.81
N ALA A 13 -14.24 -16.30 3.23
CA ALA A 13 -13.35 -16.90 4.21
C ALA A 13 -11.88 -16.97 3.74
N SER A 14 -11.63 -16.99 2.42
CA SER A 14 -10.29 -17.19 1.86
C SER A 14 -9.76 -16.02 1.03
N ARG A 15 -10.62 -15.05 0.68
CA ARG A 15 -10.24 -13.92 -0.19
C ARG A 15 -10.98 -12.64 0.13
N GLU A 16 -10.33 -11.52 -0.17
CA GLU A 16 -10.98 -10.20 -0.23
C GLU A 16 -10.80 -9.61 -1.63
N LEU A 17 -11.80 -8.84 -2.08
CA LEU A 17 -11.76 -8.06 -3.31
C LEU A 17 -12.00 -6.59 -2.99
N ARG A 18 -11.10 -5.73 -3.47
CA ARG A 18 -11.14 -4.27 -3.26
C ARG A 18 -10.82 -3.54 -4.55
N ILE A 19 -11.28 -2.30 -4.67
CA ILE A 19 -10.72 -1.34 -5.63
C ILE A 19 -9.85 -0.35 -4.85
N HIS A 20 -8.67 -0.04 -5.38
CA HIS A 20 -7.93 1.15 -4.99
C HIS A 20 -8.06 2.21 -6.07
N HIS A 21 -8.30 3.44 -5.64
CA HIS A 21 -8.20 4.64 -6.44
C HIS A 21 -7.02 5.47 -6.01
N TRP A 22 -6.12 5.68 -6.96
CA TRP A 22 -4.88 6.43 -6.82
C TRP A 22 -5.13 7.79 -7.46
N PRO A 23 -5.36 8.87 -6.68
CA PRO A 23 -5.66 10.17 -7.25
C PRO A 23 -4.44 10.75 -7.98
N ALA A 24 -4.67 11.54 -9.02
CA ALA A 24 -3.61 12.26 -9.71
C ALA A 24 -2.94 13.26 -8.76
N GLY A 25 -1.61 13.42 -8.84
CA GLY A 25 -0.87 14.35 -7.99
C GLY A 25 -0.78 13.95 -6.51
N ALA A 26 -1.25 12.75 -6.15
CA ALA A 26 -1.11 12.17 -4.83
C ALA A 26 0.37 11.79 -4.57
N SER A 27 1.19 12.77 -4.21
CA SER A 27 2.57 12.54 -3.78
C SER A 27 2.61 12.07 -2.33
N PHE A 28 2.12 10.86 -2.08
CA PHE A 28 2.38 10.21 -0.80
C PHE A 28 3.65 9.40 -0.95
N ALA A 29 4.72 9.83 -0.28
CA ALA A 29 5.90 9.00 -0.12
C ALA A 29 5.53 7.81 0.76
N GLU A 30 5.06 6.74 0.12
CA GLU A 30 4.74 5.50 0.80
C GLU A 30 6.02 4.93 1.40
N GLU A 31 5.97 4.56 2.67
CA GLU A 31 7.07 3.88 3.33
C GLU A 31 7.06 2.39 2.93
N PRO A 32 8.23 1.77 2.65
CA PRO A 32 8.30 0.35 2.37
C PRO A 32 7.63 -0.47 3.47
N HIS A 33 6.67 -1.30 3.09
CA HIS A 33 5.87 -2.07 4.03
C HIS A 33 5.56 -3.47 3.52
N THR A 34 5.20 -4.35 4.45
CA THR A 34 4.78 -5.71 4.15
C THR A 34 3.27 -5.86 4.25
N HIS A 35 2.77 -6.92 3.61
CA HIS A 35 1.40 -7.38 3.73
C HIS A 35 1.34 -8.64 4.60
N LEU A 36 0.25 -8.77 5.37
CA LEU A 36 -0.08 -9.98 6.12
C LEU A 36 -0.70 -11.12 5.28
N TRP A 37 -0.78 -10.94 3.97
CA TRP A 37 -1.62 -11.65 3.00
C TRP A 37 -0.90 -11.55 1.65
N ASP A 38 -1.04 -12.56 0.80
CA ASP A 38 -0.60 -12.46 -0.59
C ASP A 38 -1.56 -11.52 -1.33
N LEU A 39 -1.03 -10.67 -2.19
CA LEU A 39 -1.77 -9.64 -2.91
C LEU A 39 -1.54 -9.79 -4.42
N THR A 40 -2.63 -9.77 -5.19
CA THR A 40 -2.58 -9.57 -6.64
C THR A 40 -3.31 -8.27 -6.96
N SER A 41 -2.66 -7.40 -7.70
CA SER A 41 -3.19 -6.12 -8.16
C SER A 41 -3.32 -6.15 -9.67
N TYR A 42 -4.52 -5.91 -10.18
CA TYR A 42 -4.82 -5.78 -11.60
C TYR A 42 -5.12 -4.32 -11.92
N VAL A 43 -4.41 -3.74 -12.88
CA VAL A 43 -4.56 -2.33 -13.24
C VAL A 43 -5.75 -2.19 -14.20
N LEU A 44 -6.80 -1.56 -13.70
CA LEU A 44 -8.03 -1.29 -14.46
C LEU A 44 -7.84 -0.09 -15.40
N SER A 45 -7.19 0.97 -14.90
CA SER A 45 -6.87 2.17 -15.68
C SER A 45 -5.64 2.88 -15.10
N GLY A 46 -4.97 3.68 -15.92
CA GLY A 46 -3.74 4.36 -15.56
C GLY A 46 -2.52 3.42 -15.52
N GLU A 47 -1.53 3.80 -14.72
CA GLU A 47 -0.30 3.03 -14.53
C GLU A 47 0.20 3.14 -13.09
N ILE A 48 0.64 2.02 -12.53
CA ILE A 48 1.22 1.90 -11.19
C ILE A 48 2.68 1.48 -11.31
N ALA A 49 3.57 2.22 -10.66
CA ALA A 49 4.93 1.78 -10.40
C ALA A 49 4.95 1.02 -9.07
N SER A 50 5.36 -0.25 -9.09
CA SER A 50 5.62 -1.05 -7.89
C SER A 50 7.12 -1.19 -7.67
N THR A 51 7.58 -0.93 -6.44
CA THR A 51 8.98 -1.07 -6.05
C THR A 51 9.11 -2.08 -4.92
N GLU A 52 9.93 -3.11 -5.09
CA GLU A 52 10.28 -4.07 -4.04
C GLU A 52 11.63 -3.73 -3.41
N TYR A 53 11.74 -3.97 -2.11
CA TYR A 53 12.92 -3.63 -1.31
C TYR A 53 13.46 -4.87 -0.59
N ALA A 54 14.78 -4.97 -0.55
CA ALA A 54 15.49 -5.82 0.41
C ALA A 54 15.70 -5.01 1.69
N VAL A 55 15.17 -5.54 2.79
CA VAL A 55 15.32 -4.97 4.13
C VAL A 55 16.12 -5.95 4.96
N ARG A 56 17.30 -5.53 5.42
CA ARG A 56 18.23 -6.39 6.16
C ARG A 56 18.52 -5.77 7.51
N GLN A 57 18.48 -6.58 8.56
CA GLN A 57 18.95 -6.13 9.88
C GLN A 57 20.43 -5.75 9.78
N THR A 58 20.79 -4.63 10.39
CA THR A 58 22.16 -4.15 10.45
C THR A 58 22.56 -3.83 11.89
N SER A 59 23.85 -3.97 12.19
CA SER A 59 24.48 -3.47 13.42
C SER A 59 25.03 -2.06 13.27
N ASP A 60 25.11 -1.55 12.03
CA ASP A 60 25.62 -0.22 11.73
C ASP A 60 24.56 0.84 12.06
N GLU A 61 25.00 2.08 12.27
CA GLU A 61 24.08 3.20 12.45
C GLU A 61 23.23 3.39 11.20
N SER A 62 21.96 2.98 11.28
CA SER A 62 20.94 3.24 10.26
C SER A 62 19.87 4.19 10.79
N PRO A 63 19.42 5.16 9.97
CA PRO A 63 18.28 5.99 10.31
C PRO A 63 16.95 5.22 10.27
N HIS A 64 16.94 4.01 9.70
CA HIS A 64 15.74 3.20 9.50
C HIS A 64 15.57 2.11 10.56
N ARG A 65 14.31 1.87 10.95
CA ARG A 65 13.90 0.87 11.93
C ARG A 65 12.61 0.20 11.48
N LEU A 66 12.40 -1.04 11.91
CA LEU A 66 11.13 -1.74 11.72
C LEU A 66 10.11 -1.35 12.78
N PHE A 67 8.88 -1.14 12.31
CA PHE A 67 7.70 -0.89 13.15
C PHE A 67 6.65 -1.94 12.85
N VAL A 68 6.04 -2.49 13.91
CA VAL A 68 4.87 -3.35 13.80
C VAL A 68 3.64 -2.46 13.74
N VAL A 69 2.78 -2.67 12.74
CA VAL A 69 1.51 -1.95 12.63
C VAL A 69 0.42 -2.77 13.29
N LYS A 70 -0.15 -2.26 14.38
CA LYS A 70 -1.20 -2.94 15.15
C LYS A 70 -2.53 -2.18 15.09
N PRO A 71 -3.68 -2.88 15.12
CA PRO A 71 -4.97 -2.25 15.32
C PRO A 71 -5.03 -1.50 16.65
N ALA A 72 -5.70 -0.35 16.66
CA ALA A 72 -6.01 0.45 17.84
C ALA A 72 -7.44 1.01 17.73
N PRO A 73 -8.10 1.43 18.83
CA PRO A 73 -9.47 1.93 18.78
C PRO A 73 -9.71 3.08 17.79
N ALA A 74 -8.69 3.91 17.53
CA ALA A 74 -8.73 5.03 16.59
C ALA A 74 -8.05 4.75 15.24
N GLY A 75 -7.84 3.47 14.87
CA GLY A 75 -7.22 3.08 13.60
C GLY A 75 -6.05 2.11 13.79
N THR A 76 -4.84 2.57 13.49
CA THR A 76 -3.61 1.77 13.67
C THR A 76 -2.55 2.53 14.44
N VAL A 77 -1.73 1.80 15.17
CA VAL A 77 -0.54 2.30 15.87
C VAL A 77 0.71 1.62 15.33
N ARG A 78 1.81 2.36 15.28
CA ARG A 78 3.13 1.85 14.90
C ARG A 78 3.97 1.66 16.15
N GLU A 79 4.30 0.42 16.46
CA GLU A 79 5.17 0.08 17.59
C GLU A 79 6.61 -0.16 17.12
N PRO A 80 7.60 0.59 17.62
CA PRO A 80 8.99 0.40 17.23
C PRO A 80 9.52 -0.96 17.72
N THR A 81 10.21 -1.68 16.84
CA THR A 81 11.00 -2.85 17.22
C THR A 81 12.41 -2.43 17.63
N ARG A 82 13.24 -3.38 18.09
CA ARG A 82 14.69 -3.14 18.33
C ARG A 82 15.54 -3.21 17.06
N GLN A 83 14.96 -3.59 15.92
CA GLN A 83 15.71 -3.89 14.69
C GLN A 83 15.97 -2.62 13.87
N GLN A 84 17.23 -2.21 13.81
CA GLN A 84 17.73 -1.29 12.79
C GLN A 84 17.95 -2.04 11.48
N VAL A 85 17.65 -1.37 10.36
CA VAL A 85 17.67 -2.02 9.04
C VAL A 85 18.33 -1.15 7.99
N SER A 86 19.03 -1.77 7.05
CA SER A 86 19.37 -1.17 5.77
C SER A 86 18.30 -1.52 4.73
N VAL A 87 18.09 -0.61 3.78
CA VAL A 87 17.06 -0.74 2.73
C VAL A 87 17.72 -0.54 1.38
N SER A 88 17.46 -1.44 0.44
CA SER A 88 17.91 -1.32 -0.95
C SER A 88 16.82 -1.76 -1.90
N ILE A 89 16.63 -1.06 -3.02
CA ILE A 89 15.70 -1.48 -4.07
C ILE A 89 16.19 -2.79 -4.69
N VAL A 90 15.29 -3.77 -4.77
CA VAL A 90 15.53 -5.04 -5.47
C VAL A 90 14.99 -4.97 -6.88
N LYS A 91 13.79 -4.42 -7.02
CA LYS A 91 13.05 -4.39 -8.27
C LYS A 91 12.17 -3.16 -8.32
N ARG A 92 12.02 -2.58 -9.52
CA ARG A 92 11.02 -1.56 -9.80
C ARG A 92 10.40 -1.85 -11.16
N GLU A 93 9.08 -1.92 -11.20
CA GLU A 93 8.31 -2.24 -12.40
C GLU A 93 7.13 -1.27 -12.55
N SER A 94 6.80 -0.95 -13.80
CA SER A 94 5.57 -0.22 -14.13
C SER A 94 4.54 -1.17 -14.71
N HIS A 95 3.30 -1.02 -14.28
CA HIS A 95 2.16 -1.84 -14.64
C HIS A 95 1.05 -0.92 -15.18
N GLY A 96 0.82 -0.97 -16.48
CA GLY A 96 -0.26 -0.24 -17.15
C GLY A 96 -1.59 -1.00 -17.15
N ALA A 97 -2.65 -0.34 -17.60
CA ALA A 97 -3.98 -0.95 -17.76
C ALA A 97 -3.93 -2.33 -18.47
N GLY A 98 -4.70 -3.29 -17.94
CA GLY A 98 -4.73 -4.66 -18.44
C GLY A 98 -3.66 -5.60 -17.87
N SER A 99 -2.66 -5.06 -17.15
CA SER A 99 -1.62 -5.86 -16.52
C SER A 99 -1.93 -6.16 -15.04
N SER A 100 -1.28 -7.19 -14.51
CA SER A 100 -1.32 -7.51 -13.08
C SER A 100 0.07 -7.70 -12.52
N TYR A 101 0.21 -7.43 -11.22
CA TYR A 101 1.40 -7.79 -10.45
C TYR A 101 1.02 -8.47 -9.14
N PHE A 102 1.98 -9.23 -8.61
CA PHE A 102 1.82 -10.03 -7.40
C PHE A 102 2.83 -9.57 -6.36
N VAL A 103 2.35 -9.41 -5.12
CA VAL A 103 3.18 -9.13 -3.94
C VAL A 103 2.93 -10.22 -2.92
N LYS A 104 3.96 -11.00 -2.63
CA LYS A 104 3.90 -12.03 -1.60
C LYS A 104 3.82 -11.39 -0.21
N HIS A 105 3.10 -12.01 0.72
CA HIS A 105 3.15 -11.61 2.12
C HIS A 105 4.60 -11.53 2.63
N GLY A 106 4.86 -10.56 3.51
CA GLY A 106 6.21 -10.34 4.06
C GLY A 106 7.21 -9.67 3.10
N VAL A 107 6.91 -9.50 1.81
CA VAL A 107 7.76 -8.72 0.89
C VAL A 107 7.56 -7.23 1.17
N TYR A 108 8.67 -6.50 1.32
CA TYR A 108 8.64 -5.05 1.45
C TYR A 108 8.49 -4.42 0.09
N HIS A 109 7.46 -3.58 -0.06
CA HIS A 109 7.19 -2.89 -1.31
C HIS A 109 6.55 -1.52 -1.08
N THR A 110 6.52 -0.74 -2.14
CA THR A 110 5.67 0.45 -2.30
C THR A 110 4.99 0.40 -3.66
N SER A 111 3.87 1.11 -3.81
CA SER A 111 3.16 1.31 -5.07
C SER A 111 2.77 2.78 -5.21
N GLU A 112 3.01 3.36 -6.37
CA GLU A 112 2.67 4.76 -6.65
C GLU A 112 2.14 4.93 -8.08
N PRO A 113 1.17 5.84 -8.33
CA PRO A 113 0.73 6.16 -9.68
C PRO A 113 1.84 6.90 -10.44
N SER A 114 2.03 6.60 -11.74
CA SER A 114 3.19 7.12 -12.47
C SER A 114 3.08 8.57 -12.94
N SER A 115 1.89 9.17 -12.96
CA SER A 115 1.67 10.64 -13.15
C SER A 115 0.19 11.02 -13.22
N THR A 116 -0.65 10.12 -13.72
CA THR A 116 -2.11 10.28 -13.80
C THR A 116 -2.80 9.54 -12.64
N SER A 117 -4.11 9.72 -12.50
CA SER A 117 -4.87 8.83 -11.63
C SER A 117 -4.79 7.38 -12.16
N ALA A 118 -4.96 6.42 -11.27
CA ALA A 118 -5.01 5.01 -11.61
C ALA A 118 -6.09 4.29 -10.78
N LEU A 119 -6.64 3.22 -11.33
CA LEU A 119 -7.52 2.29 -10.64
C LEU A 119 -6.92 0.90 -10.67
N THR A 120 -6.97 0.21 -9.54
CA THR A 120 -6.56 -1.18 -9.44
C THR A 120 -7.62 -2.03 -8.76
N LEU A 121 -7.92 -3.19 -9.33
CA LEU A 121 -8.67 -4.26 -8.67
C LEU A 121 -7.69 -5.13 -7.89
N ILE A 122 -7.90 -5.24 -6.59
CA ILE A 122 -7.03 -5.95 -5.68
C ILE A 122 -7.74 -7.19 -5.18
N THR A 123 -7.09 -8.34 -5.32
CA THR A 123 -7.48 -9.55 -4.60
C THR A 123 -6.37 -9.98 -3.65
N THR A 124 -6.77 -10.53 -2.53
CA THR A 124 -5.85 -10.97 -1.49
C THR A 124 -6.24 -12.32 -0.93
N SER A 125 -5.25 -13.05 -0.42
CA SER A 125 -5.49 -14.28 0.33
C SER A 125 -6.01 -14.02 1.74
N ALA A 126 -6.32 -15.09 2.47
CA ALA A 126 -6.43 -15.05 3.92
C ALA A 126 -5.09 -14.59 4.56
N PRO A 127 -5.15 -13.97 5.75
CA PRO A 127 -3.97 -13.64 6.54
C PRO A 127 -3.05 -14.85 6.78
N MET A 128 -1.74 -14.64 6.65
CA MET A 128 -0.67 -15.60 6.86
C MET A 128 0.27 -15.22 8.01
N VAL A 129 0.26 -13.95 8.43
CA VAL A 129 0.95 -13.44 9.62
C VAL A 129 0.05 -12.46 10.37
N ASP A 130 0.37 -12.19 11.63
CA ASP A 130 -0.53 -11.41 12.50
C ASP A 130 -0.52 -9.91 12.17
N TYR A 131 0.65 -9.35 11.85
CA TYR A 131 0.84 -7.91 11.68
C TYR A 131 1.79 -7.57 10.53
N PRO A 132 1.49 -6.52 9.74
CA PRO A 132 2.43 -6.00 8.77
C PRO A 132 3.54 -5.19 9.44
N LEU A 133 4.66 -5.06 8.73
CA LEU A 133 5.82 -4.29 9.13
C LEU A 133 5.97 -3.08 8.21
N VAL A 134 6.44 -1.97 8.77
CA VAL A 134 6.80 -0.76 8.01
C VAL A 134 8.25 -0.40 8.32
N VAL A 135 9.00 0.00 7.31
CA VAL A 135 10.31 0.63 7.48
C VAL A 135 10.13 2.14 7.56
N ALA A 136 10.53 2.73 8.69
CA ALA A 136 10.37 4.15 8.93
C ALA A 136 11.56 4.72 9.69
N THR A 137 11.66 6.04 9.75
CA THR A 137 12.57 6.70 10.71
C THR A 137 11.83 6.91 12.04
N PRO A 138 12.53 6.99 13.18
CA PRO A 138 11.88 7.24 14.48
C PRO A 138 11.09 8.56 14.55
N GLN A 139 11.39 9.52 13.67
CA GLN A 139 10.66 10.77 13.56
C GLN A 139 9.39 10.61 12.71
N SER A 140 9.42 9.87 11.61
CA SER A 140 8.23 9.63 10.77
C SER A 140 7.17 8.75 11.47
N SER A 141 7.59 7.90 12.40
CA SER A 141 6.68 7.02 13.15
C SER A 141 5.74 7.74 14.13
N ARG A 142 6.01 9.00 14.49
CA ARG A 142 5.17 9.79 15.42
C ARG A 142 3.96 10.44 14.74
N LEU A 143 3.90 10.41 13.42
CA LEU A 143 2.73 10.83 12.66
C LEU A 143 1.70 9.71 12.71
N GLY A 144 0.91 9.70 13.80
CA GLY A 144 -0.34 8.94 13.84
C GLY A 144 -1.15 9.25 12.58
N HIS A 145 -1.74 8.23 11.96
CA HIS A 145 -2.56 8.46 10.79
C HIS A 145 -3.85 9.10 11.28
N ALA A 146 -4.01 10.40 11.01
CA ALA A 146 -5.31 11.03 11.18
C ALA A 146 -6.33 10.23 10.35
N PRO A 147 -7.54 10.00 10.87
CA PRO A 147 -8.60 9.42 10.05
C PRO A 147 -8.72 10.26 8.78
N MET A 148 -8.71 9.59 7.62
CA MET A 148 -8.98 10.29 6.38
C MET A 148 -10.33 10.98 6.50
N ALA A 149 -10.40 12.24 6.07
CA ALA A 149 -11.68 12.91 5.90
C ALA A 149 -12.57 12.06 4.97
N PRO A 150 -13.91 12.08 5.16
CA PRO A 150 -14.79 11.43 4.22
C PRO A 150 -14.56 12.00 2.82
N PRO A 151 -14.66 11.16 1.77
CA PRO A 151 -14.41 11.62 0.41
C PRO A 151 -15.40 12.72 0.02
N THR A 152 -14.89 13.72 -0.67
CA THR A 152 -15.66 14.80 -1.27
C THR A 152 -16.51 14.28 -2.43
N SER A 153 -17.58 15.01 -2.78
CA SER A 153 -18.40 14.66 -3.97
C SER A 153 -17.56 14.61 -5.25
N GLN A 154 -16.54 15.46 -5.36
CA GLN A 154 -15.62 15.45 -6.50
C GLN A 154 -14.84 14.13 -6.57
N GLU A 155 -14.25 13.68 -5.47
CA GLU A 155 -13.52 12.41 -5.42
C GLU A 155 -14.44 11.21 -5.71
N ILE A 156 -15.69 11.26 -5.26
CA ILE A 156 -16.71 10.23 -5.57
C ILE A 156 -17.03 10.22 -7.07
N ASP A 157 -17.21 11.38 -7.69
CA ASP A 157 -17.54 11.46 -9.11
C ASP A 157 -16.35 11.10 -10.01
N GLU A 158 -15.12 11.46 -9.60
CA GLU A 158 -13.89 10.99 -10.24
C GLU A 158 -13.77 9.47 -10.16
N PHE A 159 -14.01 8.88 -8.98
CA PHE A 159 -14.03 7.43 -8.80
C PHE A 159 -15.07 6.75 -9.70
N ARG A 160 -16.29 7.28 -9.77
CA ARG A 160 -17.36 6.74 -10.63
C ARG A 160 -17.00 6.81 -12.11
N ARG A 161 -16.45 7.93 -12.58
CA ARG A 161 -16.01 8.10 -13.97
C ARG A 161 -14.90 7.12 -14.33
N ALA A 162 -13.88 7.03 -13.49
CA ALA A 162 -12.76 6.13 -13.71
C ALA A 162 -13.21 4.66 -13.69
N LEU A 163 -14.15 4.31 -12.80
CA LEU A 163 -14.71 2.96 -12.74
C LEU A 163 -15.47 2.65 -14.03
N TRP A 164 -16.35 3.54 -14.51
CA TRP A 164 -17.11 3.33 -15.74
C TRP A 164 -16.20 3.15 -16.97
N GLN A 165 -15.15 3.95 -17.09
CA GLN A 165 -14.15 3.82 -18.16
C GLN A 165 -13.38 2.50 -18.13
N ALA A 166 -13.29 1.84 -16.97
CA ALA A 166 -12.57 0.58 -16.82
C ALA A 166 -13.39 -0.67 -17.16
N ILE A 167 -14.72 -0.54 -17.31
CA ILE A 167 -15.64 -1.65 -17.60
C ILE A 167 -16.22 -1.61 -19.02
N GLU A 168 -15.87 -0.60 -19.81
CA GLU A 168 -16.14 -0.50 -21.26
C GLU A 168 -14.94 -0.98 -22.09
#